data_AF-A0A0R0AYQ8-F1
#
_entry.id   AF-A0A0R0AYQ8-F1
#
_cell.length_a   1.000
_cell.length_b   1.000
_cell.length_c   1.000
_cell.angle_alpha   90.00
_cell.angle_beta   90.00
_cell.angle_gamma   90.00
#
_symmetry.space_group_name_H-M   'P 1'
#
loop_
_entity.id
_entity.type
_entity.pdbx_description
1 polymer ?
#
loop_
_entity_poly.entity_id
_entity_poly.type
_entity_poly.pdbx_seq_one_letter_code
_entity_poly.pdbx_strand_id
1 'polypeptide(L)'
;MLSPLDEVETRLFRRGVSDQEVRQAVELVREHIRSPASVGMDEADWWHSFGLIFDDLTRNFAPAQLAAFEIAVDTLLVHAGMSTWTVMRHQPASTLRAA
;
A
#
# COMPACT_ATOMS: atom_id res chain seq x y z
N MET A 1 -19.49 4.87 14.16
CA MET A 1 -18.07 4.96 14.53
C MET A 1 -17.29 4.73 13.25
N LEU A 2 -16.47 5.70 12.85
CA LEU A 2 -15.58 5.52 11.69
C LEU A 2 -14.53 4.48 12.04
N SER A 3 -14.15 3.65 11.08
CA SER A 3 -13.03 2.73 11.27
C SER A 3 -11.76 3.55 11.54
N PRO A 4 -10.79 3.05 12.34
CA PRO A 4 -9.50 3.71 12.52
C PRO A 4 -8.81 4.09 11.19
N LEU A 5 -9.10 3.35 10.13
CA LEU A 5 -8.62 3.62 8.78
C LEU A 5 -9.28 4.85 8.14
N ASP A 6 -10.55 5.10 8.41
CA ASP A 6 -11.28 6.26 7.87
C ASP A 6 -10.89 7.56 8.60
N GLU A 7 -10.42 7.47 9.84
CA GLU A 7 -9.84 8.62 10.57
C GLU A 7 -8.47 9.04 10.02
N VAL A 8 -7.66 8.05 9.61
CA VAL A 8 -6.36 8.27 8.96
C VAL A 8 -6.55 8.87 7.56
N GLU A 9 -7.53 8.38 6.79
CA GLU A 9 -7.99 8.97 5.53
C GLU A 9 -8.29 10.47 5.75
N THR A 10 -9.17 10.79 6.69
CA THR A 10 -9.56 12.18 6.97
C THR A 10 -8.37 13.09 7.29
N ARG A 11 -7.30 12.57 7.89
CA ARG A 11 -6.07 13.33 8.22
C ARG A 11 -5.10 13.47 7.04
N LEU A 12 -4.93 12.43 6.23
CA LEU A 12 -4.10 12.45 5.02
C LEU A 12 -4.70 13.38 3.96
N PHE A 13 -6.00 13.27 3.71
CA PHE A 13 -6.70 14.03 2.68
C PHE A 13 -6.93 15.51 3.05
N ARG A 14 -7.02 15.85 4.36
CA ARG A 14 -7.05 17.26 4.81
C ARG A 14 -5.73 18.02 4.58
N ARG A 15 -4.60 17.33 4.41
CA ARG A 15 -3.26 17.94 4.33
C ARG A 15 -2.72 18.18 2.92
N GLY A 16 -3.52 17.98 1.87
CA GLY A 16 -3.18 18.48 0.53
C GLY A 16 -3.19 17.45 -0.60
N VAL A 17 -3.63 16.21 -0.36
CA VAL A 17 -3.89 15.26 -1.44
C VAL A 17 -5.36 15.44 -1.86
N SER A 18 -5.68 16.49 -2.62
CA SER A 18 -6.99 16.59 -3.30
C SER A 18 -7.06 15.71 -4.55
N ASP A 19 -6.09 14.80 -4.69
CA ASP A 19 -5.81 14.09 -5.92
C ASP A 19 -6.64 12.81 -5.98
N GLN A 20 -7.64 12.83 -6.86
CA GLN A 20 -8.58 11.73 -7.03
C GLN A 20 -7.88 10.46 -7.50
N GLU A 21 -6.79 10.56 -8.26
CA GLU A 21 -6.04 9.41 -8.76
C GLU A 21 -5.35 8.67 -7.60
N VAL A 22 -4.68 9.42 -6.72
CA VAL A 22 -4.06 8.87 -5.52
C VAL A 22 -5.11 8.22 -4.62
N ARG A 23 -6.28 8.84 -4.47
CA ARG A 23 -7.37 8.27 -3.67
C ARG A 23 -7.87 6.93 -4.23
N GLN A 24 -8.08 6.86 -5.54
CA GLN A 24 -8.53 5.62 -6.19
C GLN A 24 -7.48 4.52 -6.05
N ALA A 25 -6.20 4.84 -6.23
CA ALA A 25 -5.12 3.88 -6.03
C ALA A 25 -5.04 3.37 -4.58
N VAL A 26 -5.27 4.24 -3.58
CA VAL A 26 -5.29 3.84 -2.17
C VAL A 26 -6.42 2.85 -1.88
N GLU A 27 -7.61 3.07 -2.43
CA GLU A 27 -8.73 2.14 -2.25
C GLU A 27 -8.45 0.78 -2.90
N LEU A 28 -7.82 0.75 -4.09
CA LEU A 28 -7.42 -0.52 -4.73
C LEU A 28 -6.40 -1.30 -3.89
N VAL A 29 -5.42 -0.61 -3.30
CA VAL A 29 -4.48 -1.24 -2.35
C VAL A 29 -5.20 -1.77 -1.12
N ARG A 30 -6.16 -1.02 -0.58
CA ARG A 30 -6.96 -1.42 0.57
C ARG A 30 -7.77 -2.68 0.29
N GLU A 31 -8.36 -2.78 -0.89
CA GLU A 31 -9.07 -3.99 -1.33
C GLU A 31 -8.12 -5.18 -1.46
N HIS A 32 -6.92 -4.99 -2.02
CA HIS A 32 -5.92 -6.03 -2.13
C HIS A 32 -5.48 -6.56 -0.76
N ILE A 33 -5.19 -5.67 0.19
CA ILE A 33 -4.81 -6.03 1.58
C ILE A 33 -5.93 -6.82 2.28
N ARG A 34 -7.20 -6.44 2.07
CA ARG A 34 -8.35 -7.09 2.70
C ARG A 34 -8.86 -8.33 1.97
N SER A 35 -8.30 -8.64 0.79
CA SER A 35 -8.79 -9.70 -0.07
C SER A 35 -8.67 -11.05 0.63
N PRO A 36 -9.75 -11.85 0.76
CA PRO A 36 -9.66 -13.20 1.33
C PRO A 36 -8.74 -14.13 0.52
N ALA A 37 -8.43 -13.78 -0.73
CA ALA A 37 -7.51 -14.54 -1.59
C ALA A 37 -6.05 -14.46 -1.12
N SER A 38 -5.70 -13.54 -0.22
CA SER A 38 -4.37 -13.51 0.42
C SER A 38 -4.26 -14.52 1.57
N VAL A 39 -5.37 -15.09 2.03
CA VAL A 39 -5.39 -16.09 3.11
C VAL A 39 -4.83 -17.42 2.58
N GLY A 40 -3.58 -17.71 2.94
CA GLY A 40 -2.85 -18.91 2.52
C GLY A 40 -1.87 -18.73 1.36
N MET A 41 -1.70 -17.49 0.89
CA MET A 41 -0.63 -17.12 -0.02
C MET A 41 0.70 -17.07 0.73
N ASP A 42 1.79 -17.53 0.10
CA ASP A 42 3.14 -17.36 0.63
C ASP A 42 3.47 -15.86 0.71
N GLU A 43 4.19 -15.45 1.76
CA GLU A 43 4.51 -14.04 1.98
C GLU A 43 5.31 -13.45 0.80
N ALA A 44 6.23 -14.21 0.20
CA ALA A 44 7.01 -13.73 -0.94
C ALA A 44 6.14 -13.56 -2.20
N ASP A 45 5.21 -14.48 -2.45
CA ASP A 45 4.27 -14.40 -3.56
C ASP A 45 3.30 -13.21 -3.38
N TRP A 46 2.88 -12.94 -2.14
CA TRP A 46 2.05 -11.79 -1.83
C TRP A 46 2.79 -10.47 -2.11
N TRP A 47 4.02 -10.32 -1.61
CA TRP A 47 4.83 -9.13 -1.87
C TRP A 47 5.17 -8.94 -3.35
N HIS A 48 5.38 -10.05 -4.08
CA HIS A 48 5.56 -9.99 -5.53
C HIS A 48 4.32 -9.46 -6.24
N SER A 49 3.14 -10.01 -5.94
CA SER A 49 1.87 -9.54 -6.48
C SER A 49 1.61 -8.08 -6.12
N PHE A 50 1.90 -7.71 -4.87
CA PHE A 50 1.74 -6.34 -4.39
C PHE A 50 2.62 -5.37 -5.18
N GLY A 51 3.88 -5.72 -5.44
CA GLY A 51 4.79 -4.91 -6.24
C GLY A 51 4.29 -4.66 -7.67
N LEU A 52 3.74 -5.68 -8.32
CA LEU A 52 3.14 -5.54 -9.66
C LEU A 52 1.96 -4.56 -9.68
N ILE A 53 1.09 -4.63 -8.66
CA ILE A 53 -0.04 -3.70 -8.50
C ILE A 53 0.47 -2.29 -8.24
N PHE A 54 1.43 -2.15 -7.33
CA PHE A 54 2.01 -0.86 -6.97
C PHE A 54 2.62 -0.17 -8.20
N ASP A 55 3.41 -0.89 -9.00
CA ASP A 55 4.06 -0.35 -10.20
C ASP A 55 3.04 0.05 -11.28
N ASP A 56 1.94 -0.70 -11.43
CA ASP A 56 0.90 -0.36 -12.40
C ASP A 56 0.12 0.90 -11.97
N LEU A 57 -0.27 0.98 -10.70
CA LEU A 57 -0.99 2.14 -10.14
C LEU A 57 -0.16 3.43 -10.21
N THR A 58 1.15 3.32 -10.04
CA THR A 58 2.04 4.48 -9.94
C THR A 58 2.71 4.89 -11.25
N ARG A 59 2.49 4.15 -12.35
CA ARG A 59 3.17 4.38 -13.64
C ARG A 59 3.15 5.83 -14.13
N ASN A 60 2.04 6.53 -13.89
CA ASN A 60 1.82 7.90 -14.37
C ASN A 60 1.84 8.95 -13.25
N PHE A 61 2.17 8.55 -12.01
CA PHE A 61 2.15 9.48 -10.89
C PHE A 61 3.29 10.48 -11.00
N ALA A 62 2.95 11.76 -10.82
CA ALA A 62 3.93 12.79 -10.56
C ALA A 62 4.68 12.48 -9.24
N PRO A 63 5.91 12.98 -9.06
CA PRO A 63 6.71 12.68 -7.87
C PRO A 63 5.99 12.97 -6.53
N ALA A 64 5.19 14.04 -6.48
CA ALA A 64 4.42 14.38 -5.29
C ALA A 64 3.26 13.41 -5.02
N GLN A 65 2.58 12.94 -6.08
CA GLN A 65 1.52 11.92 -5.99
C GLN A 65 2.11 10.58 -5.53
N LEU A 66 3.26 10.17 -6.09
CA LEU A 66 3.97 8.96 -5.70
C LEU A 66 4.35 8.98 -4.22
N ALA A 67 4.96 10.06 -3.74
CA ALA A 67 5.32 10.19 -2.33
C ALA A 67 4.09 10.15 -1.40
N ALA A 68 3.01 10.84 -1.77
CA ALA A 68 1.77 10.80 -1.00
C ALA A 68 1.15 9.39 -0.97
N PHE A 69 1.17 8.70 -2.11
CA PHE A 69 0.69 7.33 -2.24
C PHE A 69 1.52 6.34 -1.41
N GLU A 70 2.85 6.40 -1.51
CA GLU A 70 3.78 5.58 -0.71
C GLU A 70 3.51 5.71 0.79
N ILE A 71 3.34 6.94 1.29
CA ILE A 71 3.03 7.20 2.70
C ILE A 71 1.67 6.58 3.10
N ALA A 72 0.65 6.74 2.25
CA ALA A 72 -0.67 6.19 2.51
C ALA A 72 -0.63 4.66 2.54
N VAL A 73 0.04 4.04 1.56
CA VAL A 73 0.24 2.59 1.46
C VAL A 73 0.98 2.03 2.67
N ASP A 74 2.11 2.61 3.05
CA ASP A 74 2.88 2.18 4.21
C ASP A 74 2.05 2.25 5.50
N THR A 75 1.23 3.30 5.62
CA THR A 75 0.32 3.45 6.76
C THR A 75 -0.74 2.33 6.78
N LEU A 76 -1.33 2.00 5.63
CA LEU A 76 -2.31 0.90 5.52
C LEU A 76 -1.69 -0.46 5.88
N LEU A 77 -0.48 -0.74 5.39
CA LEU A 77 0.24 -1.99 5.64
C LEU A 77 0.56 -2.16 7.13
N VAL A 78 1.07 -1.11 7.78
CA VAL A 78 1.34 -1.13 9.23
C VAL A 78 0.05 -1.38 10.02
N HIS A 79 -1.07 -0.76 9.64
CA HIS A 79 -2.35 -1.01 10.29
C HIS A 79 -2.88 -2.44 10.06
N ALA A 80 -2.49 -3.09 8.96
CA ALA A 80 -2.78 -4.50 8.69
C ALA A 80 -1.81 -5.46 9.41
N GLY A 81 -0.82 -4.94 10.15
CA GLY A 81 0.20 -5.75 10.84
C GLY A 81 1.30 -6.26 9.92
N MET A 82 1.45 -5.67 8.73
CA MET A 82 2.46 -6.05 7.73
C MET A 82 3.67 -5.11 7.78
N SER A 83 4.78 -5.52 7.17
CA SER A 83 5.92 -4.62 6.94
C SER A 83 5.56 -3.51 5.96
N THR A 84 6.33 -2.42 5.93
CA THR A 84 6.11 -1.33 4.98
C THR A 84 6.62 -1.69 3.58
N TRP A 85 5.97 -1.16 2.55
CA TRP A 85 6.41 -1.32 1.16
C TRP A 85 7.78 -0.70 0.97
N THR A 86 8.03 0.46 1.57
CA THR A 86 9.34 1.12 1.52
C THR A 86 10.45 0.22 2.04
N VAL A 87 10.22 -0.58 3.08
CA VAL A 87 11.23 -1.53 3.57
C VAL A 87 11.34 -2.73 2.62
N MET A 88 10.21 -3.31 2.22
CA MET A 88 10.19 -4.54 1.43
C MET A 88 10.79 -4.38 0.03
N ARG A 89 10.54 -3.26 -0.66
CA ARG A 89 11.10 -3.01 -2.00
C ARG A 89 12.63 -2.87 -2.02
N HIS A 90 13.24 -2.58 -0.86
CA HIS A 90 14.70 -2.46 -0.72
C HIS A 90 15.34 -3.72 -0.13
N GLN A 91 14.56 -4.72 0.25
CA GLN A 91 15.12 -5.99 0.70
C GLN A 91 15.68 -6.77 -0.50
N PRO A 92 16.89 -7.33 -0.39
CA PRO A 92 17.39 -8.23 -1.41
C PRO A 92 16.47 -9.46 -1.48
N ALA A 93 16.19 -9.94 -2.70
CA ALA A 93 15.28 -11.06 -2.96
C ALA A 93 15.62 -12.37 -2.18
N SER A 94 16.83 -12.46 -1.63
CA SER A 94 17.27 -13.56 -0.76
C SER A 94 16.63 -13.55 0.64
N THR A 95 16.11 -12.41 1.12
CA THR A 95 15.53 -12.28 2.47
C THR A 95 14.06 -12.70 2.55
N LEU A 96 13.32 -12.59 1.43
CA LEU A 96 11.89 -12.93 1.36
C LEU A 96 11.61 -14.44 1.37
N ARG A 97 12.59 -15.33 1.10
CA ARG A 97 12.39 -16.79 1.11
C ARG A 97 12.66 -17.47 2.46
N ALA A 98 13.05 -16.72 3.49
CA ALA A 98 13.58 -17.26 4.75
C ALA A 98 12.72 -16.95 5.99
N ALA A 99 11.59 -16.26 5.84
CA ALA A 99 10.67 -15.93 6.92
C ALA A 99 9.51 -16.94 7.00
#